data_AF-A0A257WUX1-F1
#
_entry.id   AF-A0A257WUX1-F1
#
_cell.length_a   1.000
_cell.length_b   1.000
_cell.length_c   1.000
_cell.angle_alpha   90.00
_cell.angle_beta   90.00
_cell.angle_gamma   90.00
#
_symmetry.space_group_name_H-M   'P 1'
#
loop_
_entity.id
_entity.type
_entity.pdbx_description
1 polymer ?
#
loop_
_entity_poly.entity_id
_entity_poly.type
_entity_poly.pdbx_seq_one_letter_code
_entity_poly.pdbx_strand_id
1 'polypeptide(L)'
;FANVDPAGAGFGNSTDMCRFNPSCTDPASYLYWDDVHITTAAHEALAGQFAQALAPVPEVQTWAMLLAGLGLIGVAGRLRASRADAHTGALREAT
;
A
#
# COMPACT_ATOMS: atom_id res chain seq x y z
N PHE A 1 1.90 8.13 17.72
CA PHE A 1 1.51 6.72 17.90
C PHE A 1 1.07 6.55 19.33
N ALA A 2 -0.21 6.25 19.58
CA ALA A 2 -0.64 5.90 20.92
C ALA A 2 0.02 4.56 21.29
N ASN A 3 0.61 4.47 22.46
CA ASN A 3 1.14 3.20 22.96
C ASN A 3 -0.08 2.30 23.22
N VAL A 4 -0.21 1.20 22.46
CA VAL A 4 -1.32 0.27 22.65
C VAL A 4 -0.97 -0.60 23.85
N ASP A 5 -1.70 -0.41 24.95
CA ASP A 5 -1.65 -1.33 26.08
C ASP A 5 -2.14 -2.72 25.59
N PRO A 6 -1.35 -3.79 25.77
CA PRO A 6 -1.79 -5.15 25.43
C PRO A 6 -3.16 -5.52 25.99
N ALA A 7 -3.50 -5.04 27.20
CA ALA A 7 -4.82 -5.26 27.78
C ALA A 7 -5.94 -4.58 26.97
N GLY A 8 -5.68 -3.37 26.45
CA GLY A 8 -6.61 -2.68 25.55
C GLY A 8 -6.76 -3.34 24.18
N ALA A 9 -5.81 -4.19 23.79
CA ALA A 9 -5.89 -5.01 22.58
C ALA A 9 -6.50 -6.42 22.83
N GLY A 10 -6.92 -6.72 24.06
CA GLY A 10 -7.56 -7.99 24.42
C GLY A 10 -6.61 -9.08 24.93
N PHE A 11 -5.33 -8.76 25.16
CA PHE A 11 -4.35 -9.71 25.72
C PHE A 11 -4.33 -9.63 27.26
N GLY A 12 -4.69 -10.73 27.92
CA GLY A 12 -4.63 -10.87 29.38
C GLY A 12 -3.24 -11.21 29.90
N ASN A 13 -2.34 -11.70 29.04
CA ASN A 13 -0.94 -11.94 29.36
C ASN A 13 -0.04 -11.40 28.24
N SER A 14 0.85 -10.47 28.58
CA SER A 14 1.80 -9.86 27.65
C SER A 14 3.26 -10.04 28.05
N THR A 15 3.55 -10.98 28.95
CA THR A 15 4.88 -11.18 29.54
C THR A 15 5.37 -12.61 29.37
N ASP A 16 4.48 -13.59 29.51
CA ASP A 16 4.82 -15.01 29.42
C ASP A 16 4.55 -15.55 28.02
N MET A 17 5.26 -16.61 27.64
CA MET A 17 4.96 -17.37 26.44
C MET A 17 3.78 -18.32 26.65
N CYS A 18 3.06 -18.65 25.57
CA CYS A 18 2.01 -19.68 25.60
C CYS A 18 2.53 -21.10 25.30
N ARG A 19 3.43 -21.28 24.32
CA ARG A 19 3.80 -22.58 23.71
C ARG A 19 4.18 -23.68 24.70
N PHE A 20 4.92 -23.34 25.75
CA PHE A 20 5.39 -24.28 26.77
C PHE A 20 4.86 -23.95 28.17
N ASN A 21 3.90 -23.03 28.27
CA ASN A 21 3.30 -22.66 29.53
C ASN A 21 2.05 -23.52 29.77
N PRO A 22 2.06 -24.41 30.78
CA PRO A 22 0.90 -25.27 31.07
C PRO A 22 -0.33 -24.49 31.54
N SER A 23 -0.17 -23.23 31.96
CA SER A 23 -1.28 -22.34 32.31
C SER A 23 -1.90 -21.64 31.10
N CYS A 24 -1.32 -21.76 29.90
CA CYS A 24 -1.94 -21.26 28.68
C CYS A 24 -3.04 -22.23 28.21
N THR A 25 -4.28 -21.94 28.56
CA THR A 25 -5.46 -22.69 28.06
C THR A 25 -6.06 -22.07 26.79
N ASP A 26 -5.75 -20.82 26.51
CA ASP A 26 -6.20 -20.08 25.33
C ASP A 26 -5.08 -19.18 24.77
N PRO A 27 -4.42 -19.57 23.66
CA PRO A 27 -3.39 -18.77 23.02
C PRO A 27 -3.85 -17.38 22.55
N ALA A 28 -5.15 -17.15 22.34
CA ALA A 28 -5.65 -15.85 21.90
C ALA A 28 -5.58 -14.79 23.01
N SER A 29 -5.51 -15.22 24.28
CA SER A 29 -5.36 -14.33 25.44
C SER A 29 -3.91 -13.91 25.74
N TYR A 30 -2.93 -14.46 25.01
CA TYR A 30 -1.50 -14.20 25.18
C TYR A 30 -0.95 -13.37 24.01
N LEU A 31 -0.08 -12.40 24.31
CA LEU A 31 0.66 -11.65 23.31
C LEU A 31 1.74 -12.54 22.65
N TYR A 32 2.46 -13.32 23.46
CA TYR A 32 3.63 -14.07 23.04
C TYR A 32 3.34 -15.57 22.90
N TRP A 33 3.74 -16.13 21.76
CA TRP A 33 3.70 -17.57 21.51
C TRP A 33 4.91 -18.26 22.13
N ASP A 34 6.10 -17.71 21.93
CA ASP A 34 7.37 -18.09 22.56
C ASP A 34 8.12 -16.82 23.06
N ASP A 35 9.43 -16.87 23.27
CA ASP A 35 10.21 -15.75 23.80
C ASP A 35 10.36 -14.57 22.83
N VAL A 36 10.10 -14.74 21.53
CA VAL A 36 10.30 -13.68 20.52
C VAL A 36 9.15 -13.53 19.52
N HIS A 37 8.36 -14.57 19.30
CA HIS A 37 7.23 -14.56 18.38
C HIS A 37 5.93 -14.22 19.11
N ILE A 38 5.10 -13.40 18.47
CA ILE A 38 3.74 -13.10 18.93
C ILE A 38 2.74 -14.16 18.47
N THR A 39 1.59 -14.26 19.13
CA THR A 39 0.52 -15.21 18.75
C THR A 39 -0.19 -14.79 17.47
N THR A 40 -0.96 -15.70 16.87
CA THR A 40 -1.81 -15.38 15.71
C THR A 40 -2.79 -14.25 16.02
N ALA A 41 -3.37 -14.24 17.23
CA ALA A 41 -4.29 -13.18 17.66
C ALA A 41 -3.58 -11.81 17.72
N ALA A 42 -2.34 -11.77 18.21
CA ALA A 42 -1.51 -10.57 18.20
C ALA A 42 -1.18 -10.10 16.78
N HIS A 43 -0.86 -11.02 15.87
CA HIS A 43 -0.69 -10.70 14.45
C HIS A 43 -1.96 -10.11 13.82
N GLU A 44 -3.14 -10.66 14.12
CA GLU A 44 -4.42 -10.18 13.61
C GLU A 44 -4.75 -8.77 14.12
N ALA A 45 -4.57 -8.53 15.42
CA ALA A 45 -4.75 -7.20 16.01
C ALA A 45 -3.83 -6.16 15.36
N LEU A 46 -2.54 -6.50 15.17
CA LEU A 46 -1.58 -5.64 14.49
C LEU A 46 -1.94 -5.40 13.03
N ALA A 47 -2.38 -6.43 12.30
CA ALA A 47 -2.83 -6.31 10.92
C ALA A 47 -4.05 -5.38 10.81
N GLY A 48 -4.99 -5.46 11.75
CA GLY A 48 -6.12 -4.54 11.85
C GLY A 48 -5.65 -3.08 12.02
N GLN A 49 -4.67 -2.82 12.88
CA GLN A 49 -4.11 -1.47 13.05
C GLN A 49 -3.41 -0.99 11.77
N PHE A 50 -2.65 -1.84 11.08
CA PHE A 50 -2.05 -1.47 9.80
C PHE A 50 -3.11 -1.14 8.75
N ALA A 51 -4.15 -1.96 8.64
CA ALA A 51 -5.23 -1.72 7.70
C ALA A 51 -5.94 -0.36 7.93
N GLN A 52 -6.05 0.08 9.20
CA GLN A 52 -6.63 1.38 9.56
C GLN A 52 -5.63 2.55 9.39
N ALA A 53 -4.35 2.31 9.64
CA ALA A 53 -3.31 3.34 9.58
C ALA A 53 -2.81 3.63 8.17
N LEU A 54 -2.96 2.68 7.25
CA LEU A 54 -2.64 2.87 5.84
C LEU A 54 -3.64 3.86 5.25
N ALA A 55 -3.14 5.03 4.85
CA ALA A 55 -3.90 5.89 3.94
C ALA A 55 -4.28 5.07 2.71
N PRO A 56 -5.52 5.22 2.18
CA PRO A 56 -5.88 4.59 0.93
C PRO A 56 -4.78 4.88 -0.09
N VAL A 57 -4.17 3.84 -0.66
CA VAL A 57 -3.23 4.01 -1.75
C VAL A 57 -3.99 4.82 -2.82
N PRO A 58 -3.47 5.97 -3.28
CA PRO A 58 -4.19 6.82 -4.22
C PRO A 58 -4.22 6.17 -5.62
N GLU A 59 -5.04 5.13 -5.76
CA GLU A 59 -5.19 4.34 -6.98
C GLU A 59 -5.76 5.21 -8.10
N VAL A 60 -6.79 6.01 -7.79
CA VAL A 60 -7.45 6.90 -8.76
C VAL A 60 -6.48 7.97 -9.27
N GLN A 61 -5.68 8.61 -8.40
CA GLN A 61 -4.69 9.59 -8.87
C GLN A 61 -3.59 8.95 -9.71
N THR A 62 -3.18 7.71 -9.40
CA THR A 62 -2.17 6.98 -10.19
C THR A 62 -2.66 6.77 -11.62
N TRP A 63 -3.90 6.29 -11.79
CA TRP A 63 -4.51 6.15 -13.11
C TRP A 63 -4.69 7.50 -13.81
N ALA A 64 -5.13 8.53 -13.08
CA ALA A 64 -5.30 9.86 -13.65
C ALA A 64 -3.99 10.44 -14.21
N MET A 65 -2.89 10.33 -13.46
CA MET A 65 -1.58 10.80 -13.89
C MET A 65 -1.01 9.98 -15.05
N LEU A 66 -1.21 8.65 -15.03
CA LEU A 66 -0.80 7.78 -16.12
C LEU A 66 -1.54 8.13 -17.42
N LEU A 67 -2.87 8.24 -17.36
CA LEU A 67 -3.71 8.59 -18.52
C LEU A 67 -3.41 10.01 -19.00
N ALA A 68 -3.21 10.97 -18.10
CA ALA A 68 -2.81 12.32 -18.45
C ALA A 68 -1.45 12.33 -19.19
N GLY A 69 -0.45 11.62 -18.66
CA GLY A 69 0.87 11.51 -19.29
C GLY A 69 0.80 10.88 -20.68
N LEU A 70 0.11 9.74 -20.82
CA LEU A 70 -0.09 9.08 -22.11
C LEU A 70 -0.86 9.97 -23.10
N GLY A 71 -1.89 10.69 -22.63
CA GLY A 71 -2.65 11.65 -23.41
C GLY A 71 -1.78 12.80 -23.94
N LEU A 72 -0.94 13.39 -23.09
CA LEU A 72 -0.02 14.47 -23.48
C LEU A 72 1.01 13.99 -24.51
N ILE A 73 1.60 12.80 -24.32
CA ILE A 73 2.54 12.21 -25.29
C ILE A 73 1.85 11.96 -26.63
N GLY A 74 0.63 11.43 -26.62
CA GLY A 74 -0.16 11.20 -27.83
C GLY A 74 -0.48 12.48 -28.59
N VAL A 75 -0.90 13.54 -27.90
CA VAL A 75 -1.17 14.86 -28.50
C VAL A 75 0.11 15.49 -29.06
N ALA A 76 1.20 15.49 -28.30
CA ALA A 76 2.48 16.04 -28.75
C ALA A 76 3.01 15.30 -30.00
N GLY A 77 2.85 13.99 -30.06
CA GLY A 77 3.19 13.17 -31.24
C GLY A 77 2.40 13.57 -32.48
N ARG A 78 1.08 13.73 -32.36
CA ARG A 78 0.21 14.17 -33.47
C ARG A 78 0.58 15.55 -33.98
N LEU A 79 0.79 16.51 -33.08
CA LEU A 79 1.18 17.88 -33.46
C LEU A 79 2.53 17.93 -34.17
N ARG A 80 3.49 17.08 -33.77
CA ARG A 80 4.80 16.99 -34.43
C ARG A 80 4.69 16.38 -35.84
N ALA A 81 3.86 15.36 -36.02
CA ALA A 81 3.62 14.76 -37.33
C ALA A 81 2.97 15.76 -38.30
N SER A 82 1.92 16.47 -37.87
CA SER A 82 1.23 17.46 -38.72
C SER A 82 2.14 18.62 -39.17
N ARG A 83 3.10 19.03 -38.33
CA ARG A 83 4.10 20.05 -38.70
C ARG A 83 5.11 19.54 -39.73
N ALA A 84 5.49 18.26 -39.66
CA ALA A 84 6.38 17.66 -40.64
C ALA A 84 5.71 17.53 -42.02
N ASP A 85 4.43 17.16 -42.04
CA ASP A 85 3.64 17.08 -43.28
C ASP A 85 3.48 18.46 -43.95
N ALA A 86 3.17 19.50 -43.16
CA ALA A 86 3.04 20.87 -43.65
C ALA A 86 4.37 21.41 -44.24
N HIS A 87 5.51 21.14 -43.59
CA HIS A 87 6.82 21.53 -44.11
C HIS A 87 7.17 20.80 -45.40
N THR A 88 6.83 19.51 -45.49
CA THR A 88 7.08 18.71 -46.71
C THR A 88 6.20 19.18 -47.87
N GLY A 89 4.95 19.57 -47.61
CA GLY A 89 4.07 20.17 -48.61
C GLY A 89 4.62 21.49 -49.16
N ALA A 90 5.04 22.40 -48.28
CA ALA A 90 5.61 23.69 -48.67
C ALA A 90 6.89 23.56 -49.52
N LEU A 91 7.73 22.54 -49.27
CA LEU A 91 8.92 22.27 -50.10
C LEU A 91 8.57 21.76 -51.51
N ARG A 92 7.42 21.11 -51.70
CA ARG A 92 6.98 20.58 -53.01
C ARG A 92 6.33 21.64 -53.90
N GLU A 93 5.77 22.70 -53.31
CA GLU A 93 5.20 23.83 -54.06
C GLU A 93 6.26 24.85 -54.51
N ALA A 94 7.45 24.82 -53.90
CA ALA A 94 8.56 25.72 -54.18
C ALA A 94 9.53 25.23 -55.28
N THR A 95 9.26 24.06 -55.88
CA THR A 95 10.05 23.43 -56.97
C THR A 95 9.25 23.35 -58.25
#